data_AF-A0A1D9P5P6-F1
#
_entry.id   AF-A0A1D9P5P6-F1
#
_cell.length_a   1.000
_cell.length_b   1.000
_cell.length_c   1.000
_cell.angle_alpha   90.00
_cell.angle_beta   90.00
_cell.angle_gamma   90.00
#
_symmetry.space_group_name_H-M   'P 1'
#
loop_
_entity.id
_entity.type
_entity.pdbx_description
1 polymer ?
#
loop_
_entity_poly.entity_id
_entity_poly.type
_entity_poly.pdbx_seq_one_letter_code
_entity_poly.pdbx_strand_id
1 'polypeptide(L)'
;MQKVQYIKLPGETVTTTFWQDFSIADKFGINAIKDTYENAFNSWKHDYRYITNLAIVMNYKAFDYSELNEDIAEVYVDLYHKTNSFALNNFKGDELKYYLEITD
;
A
#
# COMPACT_ATOMS: atom_id res chain seq x y z
N MET A 1 15.56 15.62 8.68
CA MET A 1 15.01 14.63 9.62
C MET A 1 13.84 13.94 8.93
N GLN A 2 14.09 12.86 8.19
CA GLN A 2 13.05 12.13 7.47
C GLN A 2 12.17 11.43 8.50
N LYS A 3 10.95 11.93 8.67
CA LYS A 3 9.94 11.28 9.49
C LYS A 3 9.67 9.91 8.87
N VAL A 4 9.96 8.85 9.60
CA VAL A 4 9.22 7.59 9.46
C VAL A 4 7.77 7.97 9.73
N GLN A 5 7.02 8.29 8.68
CA GLN A 5 5.58 8.52 8.80
C GLN A 5 5.00 7.13 9.02
N TYR A 6 4.94 6.72 10.28
CA TYR A 6 3.96 5.74 10.71
C TYR A 6 2.62 6.29 10.23
N ILE A 7 2.07 5.73 9.16
CA ILE A 7 0.69 5.97 8.77
C ILE A 7 -0.13 5.42 9.94
N LYS A 8 -0.40 6.28 10.91
CA LYS A 8 -1.08 5.91 12.15
C LYS A 8 -2.57 5.90 11.83
N LEU A 9 -3.03 4.74 11.37
CA LEU A 9 -4.45 4.49 11.15
C LEU A 9 -5.19 4.67 12.48
N PRO A 10 -6.28 5.44 12.54
CA PRO A 10 -7.13 5.45 13.73
C PRO A 10 -7.72 4.05 13.94
N GLY A 11 -7.61 3.53 15.18
CA GLY A 11 -8.36 2.35 15.63
C GLY A 11 -7.52 1.15 16.04
N GLU A 12 -6.50 0.75 15.29
CA GLU A 12 -5.62 -0.38 15.64
C GLU A 12 -4.31 -0.24 14.86
N THR A 13 -3.20 -0.05 15.56
CA THR A 13 -1.88 0.14 14.94
C THR A 13 -1.38 -1.19 14.40
N VAL A 14 -1.79 -1.57 13.18
CA VAL A 14 -1.06 -2.59 12.44
C VAL A 14 0.33 -2.02 12.17
N THR A 15 1.32 -2.60 12.83
CA THR A 15 2.72 -2.23 12.66
C THR A 15 3.25 -3.01 11.46
N THR A 16 3.32 -2.37 10.30
CA THR A 16 3.90 -2.96 9.08
C THR A 16 5.26 -2.34 8.80
N THR A 17 6.07 -3.06 8.02
CA THR A 17 7.32 -2.55 7.44
C THR A 17 7.14 -2.09 6.00
N PHE A 18 5.92 -2.14 5.44
CA PHE A 18 5.65 -1.91 4.02
C PHE A 18 6.30 -0.63 3.50
N TRP A 19 6.13 0.49 4.18
CA TRP A 19 6.77 1.75 3.73
C TRP A 19 8.29 1.60 3.55
N GLN A 20 8.97 0.96 4.51
CA GLN A 20 10.41 0.73 4.45
C GLN A 20 10.78 -0.32 3.40
N ASP A 21 10.03 -1.40 3.30
CA ASP A 21 10.26 -2.45 2.30
C ASP A 21 10.17 -1.89 0.88
N PHE A 22 9.13 -1.10 0.59
CA PHE A 22 8.98 -0.41 -0.69
C PHE A 22 10.03 0.68 -0.90
N SER A 23 10.41 1.43 0.14
CA SER A 23 11.51 2.40 0.04
C SER A 23 12.88 1.76 -0.23
N ILE A 24 13.05 0.49 0.15
CA ILE A 24 14.24 -0.30 -0.21
C ILE A 24 14.07 -0.76 -1.66
N ALA A 25 12.93 -1.34 -2.03
CA ALA A 25 12.63 -1.83 -3.37
C ALA A 25 12.78 -0.74 -4.45
N ASP A 26 12.38 0.49 -4.15
CA ASP A 26 12.55 1.69 -4.98
C ASP A 26 13.99 1.83 -5.51
N LYS A 27 14.99 1.46 -4.68
CA LYS A 27 16.42 1.54 -5.04
C LYS A 27 16.89 0.43 -5.97
N PHE A 28 16.11 -0.63 -6.12
CA PHE A 28 16.39 -1.79 -6.96
C PHE A 28 15.54 -1.83 -8.24
N GLY A 29 14.64 -0.85 -8.42
CA GLY A 29 13.86 -0.66 -9.64
C GLY A 29 12.54 -1.42 -9.68
N ILE A 30 11.82 -1.28 -10.79
CA ILE A 30 10.42 -1.70 -10.97
C ILE A 30 10.18 -3.18 -10.63
N ASN A 31 11.09 -4.07 -11.02
CA ASN A 31 10.93 -5.50 -10.72
C ASN A 31 10.93 -5.77 -9.22
N ALA A 32 11.82 -5.12 -8.45
CA ALA A 32 11.86 -5.27 -7.00
C ALA A 32 10.60 -4.71 -6.33
N ILE A 33 10.02 -3.63 -6.86
CA ILE A 33 8.74 -3.08 -6.38
C ILE A 33 7.62 -4.10 -6.57
N LYS A 34 7.52 -4.69 -7.76
CA LYS A 34 6.51 -5.71 -8.07
C LYS A 34 6.67 -6.97 -7.23
N ASP A 35 7.90 -7.47 -7.08
CA ASP A 35 8.19 -8.64 -6.24
C ASP A 35 7.85 -8.38 -4.76
N THR A 36 8.19 -7.19 -4.25
CA THR A 36 7.86 -6.78 -2.87
C THR A 36 6.34 -6.73 -2.67
N TYR A 37 5.61 -6.18 -3.65
CA TYR A 37 4.16 -6.16 -3.63
C TYR A 37 3.55 -7.56 -3.63
N GLU A 38 3.99 -8.45 -4.52
CA GLU A 38 3.43 -9.80 -4.61
C GLU A 38 3.65 -10.58 -3.31
N ASN A 39 4.83 -10.44 -2.70
CA ASN A 39 5.13 -11.04 -1.41
C ASN A 39 4.25 -10.48 -0.29
N ALA A 40 4.13 -9.14 -0.18
CA ALA A 40 3.30 -8.49 0.82
C ALA A 40 1.82 -8.87 0.65
N PHE A 41 1.30 -8.75 -0.56
CA PHE A 41 -0.10 -9.04 -0.87
C PHE A 41 -0.43 -10.51 -0.58
N ASN A 42 0.37 -11.46 -1.05
CA ASN A 42 0.07 -12.88 -0.83
C ASN A 42 0.17 -13.28 0.64
N SER A 43 1.08 -12.68 1.41
CA SER A 43 1.24 -12.95 2.83
C SER A 43 0.06 -12.42 3.66
N TRP A 44 -0.52 -11.29 3.26
CA TRP A 44 -1.43 -10.53 4.11
C TRP A 44 -2.85 -10.33 3.56
N LYS A 45 -3.18 -10.83 2.36
CA LYS A 45 -4.52 -10.70 1.74
C LYS A 45 -5.71 -11.22 2.55
N HIS A 46 -5.45 -11.99 3.61
CA HIS A 46 -6.48 -12.51 4.51
C HIS A 46 -6.78 -11.60 5.71
N ASP A 47 -6.02 -10.52 5.90
CA ASP A 47 -6.27 -9.52 6.96
C ASP A 47 -6.56 -8.15 6.31
N TYR A 48 -7.81 -7.70 6.45
CA TYR A 48 -8.28 -6.46 5.83
C TYR A 48 -7.47 -5.24 6.27
N ARG A 49 -6.93 -5.22 7.49
CA ARG A 49 -6.16 -4.09 8.01
C ARG A 49 -4.81 -3.97 7.31
N TYR A 50 -4.15 -5.09 7.01
CA TYR A 50 -2.90 -5.09 6.24
C TYR A 50 -3.12 -4.71 4.78
N ILE A 51 -4.20 -5.18 4.15
CA ILE A 51 -4.56 -4.74 2.79
C ILE A 51 -4.90 -3.25 2.75
N THR A 52 -5.60 -2.74 3.77
CA THR A 52 -5.85 -1.29 3.91
C THR A 52 -4.53 -0.52 3.98
N ASN A 53 -3.59 -0.94 4.84
CA ASN A 53 -2.29 -0.31 4.94
C ASN A 53 -1.48 -0.42 3.63
N LEU A 54 -1.52 -1.56 2.95
CA LEU A 54 -0.85 -1.76 1.67
C LEU A 54 -1.40 -0.81 0.59
N ALA A 55 -2.73 -0.66 0.49
CA ALA A 55 -3.36 0.27 -0.45
C ALA A 55 -2.89 1.70 -0.22
N ILE A 56 -2.86 2.15 1.04
CA ILE A 56 -2.40 3.49 1.40
C ILE A 56 -0.92 3.69 1.02
N VAL A 57 -0.06 2.72 1.30
CA VAL A 57 1.37 2.81 0.94
C VAL A 57 1.53 2.91 -0.59
N MET A 58 0.79 2.13 -1.38
CA MET A 58 0.83 2.23 -2.85
C MET A 58 0.38 3.60 -3.34
N ASN A 59 -0.70 4.15 -2.76
CA ASN A 59 -1.21 5.47 -3.12
C ASN A 59 -0.18 6.58 -2.81
N TYR A 60 0.38 6.61 -1.60
CA TYR A 60 1.38 7.61 -1.24
C TYR A 60 2.66 7.48 -2.06
N LYS A 61 3.10 6.25 -2.36
CA LYS A 61 4.27 6.03 -3.21
C LYS A 61 4.04 6.52 -4.64
N ALA A 62 2.85 6.32 -5.20
CA ALA A 62 2.48 6.91 -6.48
C ALA A 62 2.57 8.45 -6.44
N PHE A 63 2.07 9.07 -5.37
CA PHE A 63 2.17 10.52 -5.18
C PHE A 63 3.63 10.99 -5.07
N ASP A 64 4.45 10.33 -4.25
CA ASP A 64 5.88 10.67 -4.07
C ASP A 64 6.65 10.64 -5.41
N TYR A 65 6.30 9.74 -6.31
CA TYR A 65 6.97 9.58 -7.60
C TYR A 65 6.34 10.37 -8.76
N SER A 66 5.14 10.93 -8.59
CA SER A 66 4.37 11.58 -9.67
C SER A 66 5.13 12.68 -10.44
N GLU A 67 5.99 13.44 -9.76
CA GLU A 67 6.83 14.48 -10.39
C GLU A 67 8.31 14.08 -10.54
N LEU A 68 8.71 12.92 -10.01
CA LEU A 68 10.11 12.48 -9.97
C LEU A 68 10.42 11.41 -11.02
N ASN A 69 9.49 10.48 -11.24
CA ASN A 69 9.65 9.36 -12.15
C ASN A 69 8.28 8.78 -12.52
N GLU A 70 7.81 9.11 -13.74
CA GLU A 70 6.51 8.68 -14.25
C GLU A 70 6.38 7.15 -14.34
N ASP A 71 7.43 6.45 -14.79
CA ASP A 71 7.42 4.98 -14.91
C ASP A 71 7.22 4.30 -13.56
N ILE A 72 7.85 4.81 -12.50
CA ILE A 72 7.67 4.28 -11.13
C ILE A 72 6.30 4.67 -10.58
N ALA A 73 5.85 5.90 -10.83
CA ALA A 73 4.53 6.36 -10.39
C ALA A 73 3.41 5.49 -10.99
N GLU A 74 3.46 5.20 -12.28
CA GLU A 74 2.48 4.34 -12.98
C GLU A 74 2.43 2.94 -12.35
N VAL A 75 3.58 2.35 -12.03
CA VAL A 75 3.65 1.06 -11.32
C VAL A 75 2.93 1.13 -9.98
N TYR A 76 3.15 2.17 -9.18
CA TYR A 76 2.46 2.31 -7.89
C TYR A 76 0.96 2.57 -8.03
N VAL A 77 0.53 3.32 -9.06
CA VAL A 77 -0.89 3.52 -9.40
C VAL A 77 -1.57 2.19 -9.73
N ASP A 78 -0.94 1.36 -10.57
CA ASP A 78 -1.46 0.04 -10.92
C ASP A 78 -1.60 -0.86 -9.69
N LEU A 79 -0.60 -0.86 -8.81
CA LEU A 79 -0.61 -1.64 -7.58
C LEU A 79 -1.67 -1.14 -6.59
N TYR A 80 -1.89 0.17 -6.51
CA TYR A 80 -2.99 0.76 -5.74
C TYR A 80 -4.33 0.28 -6.28
N HIS A 81 -4.58 0.40 -7.59
CA HIS A 81 -5.84 -0.02 -8.20
C HIS A 81 -6.10 -1.52 -8.02
N LYS A 82 -5.07 -2.36 -8.20
CA LYS A 82 -5.17 -3.80 -7.94
C LYS A 82 -5.59 -4.10 -6.50
N THR A 83 -4.97 -3.43 -5.53
CA THR A 83 -5.28 -3.60 -4.10
C THR A 83 -6.68 -3.09 -3.76
N ASN A 84 -7.06 -1.94 -4.32
CA ASN A 84 -8.36 -1.33 -4.11
C ASN A 84 -9.49 -2.18 -4.69
N SER A 85 -9.35 -2.66 -5.93
CA SER A 85 -10.31 -3.58 -6.51
C SER A 85 -10.43 -4.88 -5.71
N PHE A 86 -9.33 -5.41 -5.19
CA PHE A 86 -9.38 -6.57 -4.30
C PHE A 86 -10.21 -6.28 -3.03
N ALA A 87 -9.94 -5.17 -2.34
CA ALA A 87 -10.65 -4.78 -1.13
C ALA A 87 -12.15 -4.60 -1.37
N LEU A 88 -12.53 -3.84 -2.39
CA LEU A 88 -13.94 -3.56 -2.72
C LEU A 88 -14.72 -4.84 -3.09
N ASN A 89 -14.06 -5.80 -3.74
CA ASN A 89 -14.70 -7.06 -4.13
C ASN A 89 -14.84 -8.02 -2.94
N ASN A 90 -13.86 -8.08 -2.04
CA ASN A 90 -13.77 -9.13 -1.02
C ASN A 90 -14.26 -8.70 0.37
N PHE A 91 -14.01 -7.47 0.80
CA PHE A 91 -14.44 -7.01 2.12
C PHE A 91 -15.94 -6.75 2.16
N LYS A 92 -16.54 -6.97 3.34
CA LYS A 92 -17.97 -6.78 3.63
C LYS A 92 -18.16 -6.23 5.04
N GLY A 93 -19.31 -5.61 5.30
CA GLY A 93 -19.66 -5.12 6.63
C GLY A 93 -18.61 -4.19 7.22
N ASP A 94 -18.19 -4.48 8.45
CA ASP A 94 -17.23 -3.66 9.20
C ASP A 94 -15.84 -3.61 8.55
N GLU A 95 -15.41 -4.66 7.85
CA GLU A 95 -14.11 -4.66 7.14
C GLU A 95 -14.11 -3.67 5.97
N LEU A 96 -15.20 -3.65 5.19
CA LEU A 96 -15.35 -2.71 4.07
C LEU A 96 -15.50 -1.29 4.59
N LYS A 97 -16.27 -1.10 5.66
CA LYS A 97 -16.40 0.20 6.32
C LYS A 97 -15.05 0.72 6.79
N TYR A 98 -14.27 -0.11 7.49
CA TYR A 98 -12.93 0.24 7.93
C TYR A 98 -12.03 0.63 6.75
N TYR A 99 -12.02 -0.19 5.69
CA TYR A 99 -11.21 0.12 4.51
C TYR A 99 -11.57 1.49 3.92
N LEU A 100 -12.85 1.75 3.66
CA LEU A 100 -13.32 3.01 3.10
C LEU A 100 -13.02 4.21 3.99
N GLU A 101 -13.29 4.13 5.29
CA GLU A 101 -13.03 5.22 6.26
C GLU A 101 -11.56 5.61 6.34
N ILE A 102 -10.66 4.69 6.01
CA ILE A 102 -9.22 4.87 6.15
C ILE A 102 -8.57 5.29 4.82
N THR A 103 -9.14 4.88 3.68
CA THR A 103 -8.57 5.19 2.35
C THR A 103 -9.19 6.39 1.66
N ASP A 104 -10.29 6.93 2.18
CA ASP A 104 -10.93 8.18 1.73
C ASP A 104 -10.23 9.42 2.32
#